data_AF-M5C404-F1
#
_entry.id   AF-M5C404-F1
#
_cell.length_a   1.000
_cell.length_b   1.000
_cell.length_c   1.000
_cell.angle_alpha   90.00
_cell.angle_beta   90.00
_cell.angle_gamma   90.00
#
_symmetry.space_group_name_H-M   'P 1'
#
loop_
_entity.id
_entity.type
_entity.pdbx_description
1 polymer ?
#
loop_
_entity_poly.entity_id
_entity_poly.type
_entity_poly.pdbx_seq_one_letter_code
_entity_poly.pdbx_strand_id
1 'polypeptide(L)'
;MSYFALSLKPTKIKATNYYRPTSKVPAVVESRKGEALAVAWSCYLKGGQTVEGVGQPRATFYAEAVAAAKSRSKKFCEWDGDGLALKTSVPLSTLFEEMAISANTMLQVLNHDGSVYKNACLFYFDEAHSLTISPKTGNSSRTRSRYHNLGSVLARLVRLPIFFIFLSTNTHLQKFAPSTRDHPSLRVLEGAYFIPPFTELPFDIFTNEALEKLTEGGKPRSIRNACNMEVMSSMGRPLWFAHNKLVEEQRILPPGASVDKVVDMAVAKLTSAGSPLRASQAELAALSVRVGIAFESMSPAAREVESQQVESHMRIVYAIPEHREYMRTGSSSEPVLAEAAGVHLNYISKHRGIYIEAPRILSENCQKGFLARGKRGELCGRLLLTVAHDIANPRFIAQFLFSTSFVHYLQKTTMKPS
;
A
#
# COMPACT_ATOMS: atom_id res chain seq x y z
N MET A 1 -5.94 10.14 0.47
CA MET A 1 -5.87 10.49 -0.97
C MET A 1 -7.27 10.42 -1.59
N SER A 2 -7.95 11.55 -1.78
CA SER A 2 -9.20 11.62 -2.55
C SER A 2 -9.49 13.07 -2.97
N TYR A 3 -9.03 13.45 -4.16
CA TYR A 3 -9.56 14.60 -4.89
C TYR A 3 -9.91 14.14 -6.29
N PHE A 4 -11.18 14.25 -6.65
CA PHE A 4 -11.66 14.63 -7.98
C PHE A 4 -13.17 14.88 -7.85
N ALA A 5 -13.55 16.14 -8.02
CA ALA A 5 -14.93 16.60 -8.05
C ALA A 5 -15.25 16.99 -9.50
N LEU A 6 -16.34 16.48 -10.05
CA LEU A 6 -16.95 17.03 -11.26
C LEU A 6 -18.41 17.35 -10.94
N SER A 7 -18.72 18.62 -11.19
CA SER A 7 -19.96 19.32 -10.89
C SER A 7 -21.03 19.03 -11.94
N LEU A 8 -22.20 18.54 -11.53
CA LEU A 8 -23.42 18.59 -12.33
C LEU A 8 -24.64 18.85 -11.41
N LYS A 9 -25.31 19.99 -11.60
CA LYS A 9 -26.62 20.33 -10.99
C LYS A 9 -27.71 19.50 -11.68
N PRO A 10 -28.71 18.96 -10.94
CA PRO A 10 -30.08 19.41 -11.25
C PRO A 10 -31.09 19.45 -10.07
N THR A 11 -31.93 20.47 -10.17
CA THR A 11 -33.39 20.64 -9.96
C THR A 11 -34.22 19.71 -9.05
N LYS A 12 -35.07 20.37 -8.25
CA LYS A 12 -36.04 19.86 -7.25
C LYS A 12 -37.20 19.05 -7.85
N ILE A 13 -37.52 17.89 -7.26
CA ILE A 13 -38.87 17.28 -7.30
C ILE A 13 -39.18 16.65 -5.93
N LYS A 14 -40.41 16.89 -5.42
CA LYS A 14 -40.96 16.39 -4.15
C LYS A 14 -41.79 15.10 -4.36
N ALA A 15 -41.69 14.14 -3.44
CA ALA A 15 -42.75 13.16 -3.08
C ALA A 15 -42.25 12.29 -1.90
N THR A 16 -42.69 12.54 -0.66
CA THR A 16 -43.79 11.91 0.10
C THR A 16 -43.51 10.52 0.70
N ASN A 17 -43.66 10.50 2.03
CA ASN A 17 -43.35 9.50 3.05
C ASN A 17 -43.94 8.09 2.88
N TYR A 18 -43.15 7.08 3.24
CA TYR A 18 -43.61 5.92 4.04
C TYR A 18 -42.53 5.50 5.06
N TYR A 19 -43.00 5.08 6.24
CA TYR A 19 -42.34 4.82 7.53
C TYR A 19 -41.00 4.04 7.49
N ARG A 20 -39.97 4.52 8.22
CA ARG A 20 -38.67 3.84 8.46
C ARG A 20 -38.52 3.41 9.94
N PRO A 21 -37.91 2.25 10.22
CA PRO A 21 -37.45 1.89 11.56
C PRO A 21 -36.30 2.79 12.01
N THR A 22 -36.29 3.13 13.29
CA THR A 22 -35.36 4.03 14.00
C THR A 22 -33.90 3.53 13.98
N SER A 23 -33.21 3.80 12.88
CA SER A 23 -31.81 4.21 12.91
C SER A 23 -31.78 5.64 12.37
N LYS A 24 -31.06 6.55 13.02
CA LYS A 24 -30.91 7.93 12.52
C LYS A 24 -30.01 7.89 11.27
N VAL A 25 -30.54 7.32 10.19
CA VAL A 25 -29.95 7.47 8.87
C VAL A 25 -29.90 8.97 8.62
N PRO A 26 -28.73 9.57 8.34
CA PRO A 26 -28.65 11.00 8.08
C PRO A 26 -29.69 11.37 7.01
N ALA A 27 -30.38 12.51 7.16
CA ALA A 27 -31.36 13.00 6.16
C ALA A 27 -30.79 13.06 4.72
N VAL A 28 -29.46 13.08 4.62
CA VAL A 28 -28.64 12.90 3.42
C VAL A 28 -29.00 11.62 2.60
N VAL A 29 -29.66 10.63 3.20
CA VAL A 29 -29.97 9.32 2.60
C VAL A 29 -31.46 9.16 2.24
N GLU A 30 -32.33 10.09 2.62
CA GLU A 30 -33.75 9.93 2.32
C GLU A 30 -33.98 10.08 0.80
N SER A 31 -34.60 9.06 0.20
CA SER A 31 -34.94 8.87 -1.23
C SER A 31 -33.82 8.63 -2.26
N ARG A 32 -32.54 8.80 -1.92
CA ARG A 32 -31.43 8.63 -2.89
C ARG A 32 -31.04 7.16 -3.11
N LYS A 33 -30.62 6.83 -4.34
CA LYS A 33 -30.10 5.51 -4.76
C LYS A 33 -28.87 5.66 -5.67
N GLY A 34 -28.11 4.57 -5.85
CA GLY A 34 -26.99 4.53 -6.80
C GLY A 34 -25.92 5.60 -6.54
N GLU A 35 -25.46 6.24 -7.61
CA GLU A 35 -24.40 7.25 -7.57
C GLU A 35 -24.77 8.46 -6.69
N ALA A 36 -26.01 8.95 -6.79
CA ALA A 36 -26.47 10.09 -5.99
C ALA A 36 -26.42 9.79 -4.48
N LEU A 37 -26.66 8.53 -4.10
CA LEU A 37 -26.52 8.08 -2.72
C LEU A 37 -25.04 8.01 -2.30
N ALA A 38 -24.18 7.46 -3.17
CA ALA A 38 -22.75 7.34 -2.90
C ALA A 38 -22.07 8.71 -2.72
N VAL A 39 -22.38 9.68 -3.58
CA VAL A 39 -21.87 11.05 -3.49
C VAL A 39 -22.31 11.71 -2.19
N ALA A 40 -23.59 11.57 -1.83
CA ALA A 40 -24.14 12.15 -0.62
C ALA A 40 -23.45 11.59 0.65
N TRP A 41 -23.22 10.28 0.70
CA TRP A 41 -22.43 9.64 1.78
C TRP A 41 -20.98 10.10 1.79
N SER A 42 -20.32 10.21 0.63
CA SER A 42 -18.95 10.69 0.53
C SER A 42 -18.79 12.11 1.10
N CYS A 43 -19.70 13.02 0.75
CA CYS A 43 -19.71 14.39 1.28
C CYS A 43 -19.96 14.40 2.80
N TYR A 44 -20.93 13.63 3.28
CA TYR A 44 -21.23 13.55 4.71
C TYR A 44 -20.05 13.04 5.53
N LEU A 45 -19.44 11.93 5.11
CA LEU A 45 -18.33 11.30 5.83
C LEU A 45 -17.04 12.15 5.79
N LYS A 46 -16.85 12.98 4.76
CA LYS A 46 -15.73 13.93 4.67
C LYS A 46 -15.94 15.20 5.50
N GLY A 47 -17.15 15.46 5.98
CA GLY A 47 -17.47 16.67 6.73
C GLY A 47 -16.56 16.83 7.95
N GLY A 48 -15.82 17.94 8.03
CA GLY A 48 -14.91 18.24 9.14
C GLY A 48 -13.65 17.37 9.20
N GLN A 49 -13.32 16.63 8.14
CA GLN A 49 -12.06 15.88 8.06
C GLN A 49 -10.87 16.83 7.84
N THR A 50 -9.78 16.63 8.58
CA THR A 50 -8.51 17.34 8.41
C THR A 50 -7.43 16.38 7.91
N VAL A 51 -6.21 16.89 7.66
CA VAL A 51 -5.04 16.06 7.32
C VAL A 51 -4.69 15.10 8.46
N GLU A 52 -4.86 15.54 9.70
CA GLU A 52 -4.43 14.82 10.91
C GLU A 52 -5.58 14.05 11.59
N GLY A 53 -6.84 14.36 11.26
CA GLY A 53 -8.00 13.91 12.02
C GLY A 53 -9.18 13.46 11.18
N VAL A 54 -9.88 12.45 11.67
CA VAL A 54 -11.16 11.99 11.12
C VAL A 54 -12.27 12.96 11.55
N GLY A 55 -13.07 13.41 10.59
CA GLY A 55 -14.21 14.29 10.89
C GLY A 55 -15.26 13.61 11.77
N GLN A 56 -15.95 14.40 12.60
CA GLN A 56 -16.98 13.93 13.54
C GLN A 56 -18.05 13.03 12.90
N PRO A 57 -18.61 13.35 11.70
CA PRO A 57 -19.63 12.51 11.07
C PRO A 57 -19.17 11.08 10.82
N ARG A 58 -17.92 10.90 10.37
CA ARG A 58 -17.32 9.59 10.13
C ARG A 58 -17.07 8.85 11.45
N ALA A 59 -16.49 9.53 12.45
CA ALA A 59 -16.24 8.93 13.75
C ALA A 59 -17.54 8.41 14.40
N THR A 60 -18.60 9.22 14.41
CA THR A 60 -19.91 8.84 14.94
C THR A 60 -20.52 7.66 14.18
N PHE A 61 -20.52 7.70 12.85
CA PHE A 61 -21.06 6.62 12.03
C PHE A 61 -20.38 5.27 12.33
N TYR A 62 -19.05 5.22 12.37
CA TYR A 62 -18.33 3.99 12.65
C TYR A 62 -18.54 3.52 14.10
N ALA A 63 -18.61 4.44 15.07
CA ALA A 63 -18.91 4.10 16.46
C ALA A 63 -20.29 3.44 16.60
N GLU A 64 -21.31 3.99 15.94
CA GLU A 64 -22.66 3.44 15.92
C GLU A 64 -22.71 2.06 15.24
N ALA A 65 -22.05 1.90 14.08
CA ALA A 65 -21.96 0.63 13.38
C ALA A 65 -21.29 -0.46 14.24
N VAL A 66 -20.20 -0.13 14.93
CA VAL A 66 -19.51 -1.04 15.85
C VAL A 66 -20.39 -1.37 17.07
N ALA A 67 -21.09 -0.39 17.63
CA ALA A 67 -22.01 -0.62 18.75
C ALA A 67 -23.17 -1.54 18.36
N ALA A 68 -23.76 -1.33 17.19
CA ALA A 68 -24.82 -2.19 16.65
C ALA A 68 -24.32 -3.62 16.42
N ALA A 69 -23.13 -3.79 15.83
CA ALA A 69 -22.51 -5.10 15.62
C ALA A 69 -22.23 -5.82 16.95
N LYS A 70 -21.68 -5.13 17.95
CA LYS A 70 -21.44 -5.68 19.30
C LYS A 70 -22.75 -6.09 19.98
N SER A 71 -23.79 -5.26 19.89
CA SER A 71 -25.11 -5.56 20.46
C SER A 71 -25.72 -6.81 19.81
N ARG A 72 -25.63 -6.93 18.48
CA ARG A 72 -26.10 -8.10 17.74
C ARG A 72 -25.31 -9.35 18.09
N SER A 73 -23.98 -9.26 18.19
CA SER A 73 -23.10 -10.37 18.58
C SER A 73 -23.46 -10.97 19.95
N LYS A 74 -23.79 -10.14 20.95
CA LYS A 74 -24.21 -10.61 22.29
C LYS A 74 -25.45 -11.52 22.25
N LYS A 75 -26.30 -11.41 21.22
CA LYS A 75 -27.48 -12.28 21.07
C LYS A 75 -27.07 -13.72 20.74
N PHE A 76 -26.03 -13.88 19.94
CA PHE A 76 -25.64 -15.16 19.36
C PHE A 76 -24.42 -15.80 20.02
N CYS A 77 -23.64 -15.02 20.78
CA CYS A 77 -22.41 -15.52 21.38
C CYS A 77 -22.46 -15.56 22.91
N GLU A 78 -21.69 -16.46 23.49
CA GLU A 78 -21.46 -16.61 24.93
C GLU A 78 -19.95 -16.76 25.22
N TRP A 79 -19.55 -16.59 26.46
CA TRP A 79 -18.16 -16.75 26.87
C TRP A 79 -17.88 -18.23 27.19
N ASP A 80 -16.91 -18.84 26.51
CA ASP A 80 -16.55 -20.27 26.67
C ASP A 80 -15.32 -20.51 27.56
N GLY A 81 -14.81 -19.49 28.25
CA GLY A 81 -13.58 -19.54 29.04
C GLY A 81 -12.35 -19.01 28.28
N ASP A 82 -12.26 -19.30 26.98
CA ASP A 82 -11.15 -18.89 26.10
C ASP A 82 -11.51 -17.71 25.17
N GLY A 83 -12.79 -17.38 25.05
CA GLY A 83 -13.27 -16.24 24.29
C GLY A 83 -14.76 -16.26 24.01
N LEU A 84 -15.16 -15.51 22.97
CA LEU A 84 -16.53 -15.47 22.51
C LEU A 84 -16.81 -16.66 21.59
N ALA A 85 -17.68 -17.58 22.00
CA ALA A 85 -18.16 -18.72 21.22
C ALA A 85 -19.60 -18.52 20.76
N LEU A 86 -20.00 -19.20 19.68
CA LEU A 86 -21.39 -19.21 19.25
C LEU A 86 -22.21 -20.07 20.23
N LYS A 87 -23.36 -19.57 20.66
CA LYS A 87 -24.30 -20.33 21.50
C LYS A 87 -24.69 -21.60 20.77
N THR A 88 -24.64 -22.73 21.46
CA THR A 88 -24.96 -24.07 20.90
C THR A 88 -26.36 -24.14 20.29
N SER A 89 -27.28 -23.28 20.74
CA SER A 89 -28.65 -23.18 20.24
C SER A 89 -28.81 -22.43 18.91
N VAL A 90 -27.76 -21.81 18.37
CA VAL A 90 -27.82 -21.01 17.15
C VAL A 90 -27.16 -21.75 16.00
N PRO A 91 -27.92 -22.26 15.02
CA PRO A 91 -27.35 -22.86 13.82
C PRO A 91 -26.57 -21.83 13.00
N LEU A 92 -25.39 -22.21 12.53
CA LEU A 92 -24.57 -21.36 11.66
C LEU A 92 -25.28 -21.04 10.33
N SER A 93 -26.17 -21.92 9.86
CA SER A 93 -27.00 -21.70 8.67
C SER A 93 -27.89 -20.47 8.80
N THR A 94 -28.54 -20.27 9.95
CA THR A 94 -29.40 -19.11 10.23
C THR A 94 -28.62 -17.81 10.12
N LEU A 95 -27.39 -17.76 10.64
CA LEU A 95 -26.53 -16.57 10.52
C LEU A 95 -26.14 -16.29 9.07
N PHE A 96 -25.89 -17.33 8.27
CA PHE A 96 -25.60 -17.16 6.84
C PHE A 96 -26.82 -16.67 6.05
N GLU A 97 -28.03 -17.14 6.39
CA GLU A 97 -29.28 -16.65 5.81
C GLU A 97 -29.51 -15.18 6.14
N GLU A 98 -29.36 -14.78 7.41
CA GLU A 98 -29.47 -13.38 7.83
C GLU A 98 -28.45 -12.48 7.12
N MET A 99 -27.22 -12.97 6.94
CA MET A 99 -26.17 -12.27 6.21
C MET A 99 -26.54 -12.10 4.73
N ALA A 100 -27.07 -13.15 4.09
CA ALA A 100 -27.50 -13.10 2.69
C ALA A 100 -28.66 -12.11 2.51
N ILE A 101 -29.63 -12.09 3.42
CA ILE A 101 -30.76 -11.13 3.40
C ILE A 101 -30.23 -9.69 3.52
N SER A 102 -29.31 -9.46 4.47
CA SER A 102 -28.71 -8.14 4.69
C SER A 102 -27.92 -7.66 3.47
N ALA A 103 -27.13 -8.56 2.84
CA ALA A 103 -26.36 -8.26 1.64
C ALA A 103 -27.26 -7.92 0.44
N ASN A 104 -28.33 -8.70 0.22
CA ASN A 104 -29.30 -8.42 -0.85
C ASN A 104 -30.05 -7.10 -0.63
N THR A 105 -30.42 -6.80 0.61
CA THR A 105 -31.04 -5.52 0.98
C THR A 105 -30.11 -4.35 0.64
N MET A 106 -28.82 -4.47 0.95
CA MET A 106 -27.82 -3.46 0.59
C MET A 106 -27.71 -3.29 -0.93
N LEU A 107 -27.67 -4.38 -1.70
CA LEU A 107 -27.62 -4.32 -3.17
C LEU A 107 -28.84 -3.63 -3.77
N GLN A 108 -30.03 -3.86 -3.23
CA GLN A 108 -31.26 -3.17 -3.63
C GLN A 108 -31.18 -1.66 -3.37
N VAL A 109 -30.58 -1.23 -2.25
CA VAL A 109 -30.38 0.19 -1.93
C VAL A 109 -29.36 0.84 -2.87
N LEU A 110 -28.30 0.11 -3.21
CA LEU A 110 -27.29 0.56 -4.18
C LEU A 110 -27.84 0.64 -5.61
N ASN A 111 -29.01 0.09 -5.88
CA ASN A 111 -29.67 0.10 -7.19
C ASN A 111 -28.76 -0.45 -8.29
N HIS A 112 -28.11 -1.57 -7.99
CA HIS A 112 -27.33 -2.30 -8.98
C HIS A 112 -28.25 -2.83 -10.08
N ASP A 113 -27.81 -2.68 -11.33
CA ASP A 113 -28.57 -3.02 -12.53
C ASP A 113 -28.63 -4.53 -12.82
N GLY A 114 -28.06 -5.35 -11.94
CA GLY A 114 -27.96 -6.80 -12.13
C GLY A 114 -26.91 -7.20 -13.17
N SER A 115 -26.12 -6.26 -13.69
CA SER A 115 -25.06 -6.56 -14.66
C SER A 115 -24.01 -7.50 -14.06
N VAL A 116 -23.80 -8.63 -14.72
CA VAL A 116 -22.82 -9.64 -14.33
C VAL A 116 -21.38 -9.09 -14.46
N TYR A 117 -21.17 -8.07 -15.28
CA TYR A 117 -19.84 -7.49 -15.56
C TYR A 117 -19.48 -6.29 -14.67
N LYS A 118 -20.37 -5.87 -13.76
CA LYS A 118 -20.18 -4.68 -12.95
C LYS A 118 -20.35 -5.02 -11.48
N ASN A 119 -19.33 -4.73 -10.66
CA ASN A 119 -19.47 -4.82 -9.21
C ASN A 119 -20.44 -3.72 -8.72
N ALA A 120 -21.37 -4.09 -7.83
CA ALA A 120 -22.27 -3.18 -7.15
C ALA A 120 -21.53 -2.33 -6.10
N CYS A 121 -20.61 -2.96 -5.38
CA CYS A 121 -19.77 -2.27 -4.42
C CYS A 121 -18.44 -2.99 -4.18
N LEU A 122 -17.53 -2.22 -3.60
CA LEU A 122 -16.22 -2.66 -3.18
C LEU A 122 -16.12 -2.52 -1.66
N PHE A 123 -15.80 -3.61 -0.97
CA PHE A 123 -15.40 -3.60 0.43
C PHE A 123 -13.89 -3.75 0.50
N TYR A 124 -13.22 -2.86 1.22
CA TYR A 124 -11.81 -3.04 1.52
C TYR A 124 -11.57 -3.13 3.03
N PHE A 125 -10.64 -4.00 3.40
CA PHE A 125 -10.14 -4.16 4.76
C PHE A 125 -8.75 -3.57 4.82
N ASP A 126 -8.63 -2.40 5.42
CA ASP A 126 -7.33 -1.76 5.63
C ASP A 126 -6.60 -2.39 6.82
N GLU A 127 -5.27 -2.38 6.78
CA GLU A 127 -4.40 -3.03 7.77
C GLU A 127 -4.81 -4.47 8.13
N ALA A 128 -5.15 -5.24 7.09
CA ALA A 128 -5.66 -6.60 7.22
C ALA A 128 -4.65 -7.57 7.85
N HIS A 129 -3.38 -7.20 8.00
CA HIS A 129 -2.35 -8.06 8.59
C HIS A 129 -2.66 -8.43 10.04
N SER A 130 -3.33 -7.52 10.75
CA SER A 130 -3.84 -7.74 12.10
C SER A 130 -4.81 -8.95 12.19
N LEU A 131 -5.47 -9.32 11.08
CA LEU A 131 -6.38 -10.45 11.00
C LEU A 131 -5.65 -11.79 10.83
N THR A 132 -4.40 -11.76 10.37
CA THR A 132 -3.61 -12.97 10.08
C THR A 132 -2.94 -13.57 11.30
N ILE A 133 -2.94 -12.85 12.43
CA ILE A 133 -2.32 -13.28 13.69
C ILE A 133 -2.93 -14.60 14.14
N SER A 134 -2.06 -15.60 14.37
CA SER A 134 -2.45 -16.90 14.90
C SER A 134 -2.98 -16.78 16.32
N PRO A 135 -4.01 -17.57 16.70
CA PRO A 135 -4.49 -17.61 18.08
C PRO A 135 -3.37 -18.06 19.03
N LYS A 136 -3.30 -17.45 20.23
CA LYS A 136 -2.35 -17.86 21.27
C LYS A 136 -2.73 -19.27 21.73
N THR A 137 -1.87 -20.25 21.46
CA THR A 137 -2.02 -21.65 21.83
C THR A 137 -1.85 -21.81 23.34
N GLY A 138 -2.96 -21.79 24.06
CA GLY A 138 -3.03 -22.18 25.47
C GLY A 138 -3.61 -23.56 25.67
N ASN A 139 -4.74 -23.89 25.03
CA ASN A 139 -5.40 -25.21 25.06
C ASN A 139 -6.64 -25.29 24.12
N SER A 140 -6.78 -24.38 23.15
CA SER A 140 -8.05 -24.22 22.42
C SER A 140 -8.09 -24.94 21.07
N SER A 141 -9.27 -25.47 20.72
CA SER A 141 -9.67 -26.04 19.41
C SER A 141 -9.58 -25.04 18.23
N ARG A 142 -9.05 -23.84 18.45
CA ARG A 142 -9.01 -22.73 17.51
C ARG A 142 -7.71 -22.75 16.71
N THR A 143 -7.73 -23.41 15.57
CA THR A 143 -6.57 -23.54 14.67
C THR A 143 -6.52 -22.46 13.58
N ARG A 144 -7.58 -21.67 13.39
CA ARG A 144 -7.72 -20.71 12.29
C ARG A 144 -7.60 -19.26 12.76
N SER A 145 -6.85 -18.44 12.03
CA SER A 145 -6.79 -16.98 12.26
C SER A 145 -8.11 -16.28 11.88
N ARG A 146 -8.28 -15.03 12.33
CA ARG A 146 -9.48 -14.24 12.01
C ARG A 146 -9.65 -14.04 10.51
N TYR A 147 -8.55 -13.90 9.79
CA TYR A 147 -8.53 -13.81 8.33
C TYR A 147 -9.16 -15.05 7.67
N HIS A 148 -8.77 -16.26 8.09
CA HIS A 148 -9.33 -17.50 7.53
C HIS A 148 -10.83 -17.67 7.83
N ASN A 149 -11.26 -17.28 9.04
CA ASN A 149 -12.66 -17.30 9.41
C ASN A 149 -13.46 -16.30 8.57
N LEU A 150 -12.96 -15.06 8.42
CA LEU A 150 -13.57 -14.04 7.57
C LEU A 150 -13.65 -14.50 6.10
N GLY A 151 -12.58 -15.06 5.55
CA GLY A 151 -12.59 -15.61 4.19
C GLY A 151 -13.65 -16.68 3.98
N SER A 152 -13.89 -17.53 4.99
CA SER A 152 -14.96 -18.55 4.92
C SER A 152 -16.36 -17.94 4.90
N VAL A 153 -16.55 -16.84 5.64
CA VAL A 153 -17.82 -16.09 5.65
C VAL A 153 -18.02 -15.38 4.31
N LEU A 154 -17.00 -14.68 3.81
CA LEU A 154 -17.06 -13.94 2.55
C LEU A 154 -17.25 -14.87 1.33
N ALA A 155 -16.75 -16.10 1.38
CA ALA A 155 -16.98 -17.10 0.34
C ALA A 155 -18.48 -17.40 0.13
N ARG A 156 -19.33 -17.18 1.13
CA ARG A 156 -20.80 -17.32 1.00
C ARG A 156 -21.43 -16.20 0.17
N LEU A 157 -20.72 -15.09 -0.03
CA LEU A 157 -21.16 -13.92 -0.78
C LEU A 157 -20.55 -13.84 -2.18
N VAL A 158 -19.72 -14.81 -2.60
CA VAL A 158 -18.98 -14.77 -3.87
C VAL A 158 -19.87 -14.72 -5.12
N ARG A 159 -21.14 -15.15 -5.01
CA ARG A 159 -22.12 -15.09 -6.10
C ARG A 159 -22.83 -13.74 -6.21
N LEU A 160 -22.61 -12.83 -5.26
CA LEU A 160 -23.13 -11.48 -5.30
C LEU A 160 -22.13 -10.57 -6.03
N PRO A 161 -22.59 -9.46 -6.66
CA PRO A 161 -21.72 -8.49 -7.32
C PRO A 161 -20.97 -7.61 -6.30
N ILE A 162 -20.32 -8.23 -5.31
CA ILE A 162 -19.58 -7.57 -4.23
C ILE A 162 -18.12 -8.02 -4.32
N PHE A 163 -17.21 -7.06 -4.43
CA PHE A 163 -15.78 -7.34 -4.47
C PHE A 163 -15.13 -7.01 -3.14
N PHE A 164 -14.28 -7.90 -2.63
CA PHE A 164 -13.57 -7.73 -1.35
C PHE A 164 -12.07 -7.57 -1.60
N ILE A 165 -11.48 -6.51 -1.06
CA ILE A 165 -10.05 -6.22 -1.13
C ILE A 165 -9.46 -6.23 0.28
N PHE A 166 -8.33 -6.90 0.46
CA PHE A 166 -7.54 -6.84 1.69
C PHE A 166 -6.30 -6.02 1.42
N LEU A 167 -6.17 -4.88 2.10
CA LEU A 167 -5.00 -4.02 2.05
C LEU A 167 -4.15 -4.27 3.28
N SER A 168 -2.86 -4.45 3.06
CA SER A 168 -1.91 -4.75 4.12
C SER A 168 -0.58 -4.07 3.84
N THR A 169 -0.04 -3.41 4.85
CA THR A 169 1.33 -2.91 4.85
C THR A 169 2.36 -4.01 5.19
N ASN A 170 1.91 -5.15 5.74
CA ASN A 170 2.76 -6.30 6.02
C ASN A 170 2.78 -7.29 4.84
N THR A 171 3.97 -7.68 4.39
CA THR A 171 4.23 -8.44 3.15
C THR A 171 4.50 -9.92 3.38
N HIS A 172 4.23 -10.47 4.58
CA HIS A 172 4.19 -11.92 4.75
C HIS A 172 3.00 -12.49 3.96
N LEU A 173 3.14 -12.54 2.63
CA LEU A 173 2.13 -12.99 1.67
C LEU A 173 1.70 -14.43 1.97
N GLN A 174 2.61 -15.24 2.52
CA GLN A 174 2.30 -16.58 3.02
C GLN A 174 1.18 -16.59 4.08
N LYS A 175 0.95 -15.49 4.82
CA LYS A 175 -0.12 -15.40 5.83
C LYS A 175 -1.50 -15.10 5.23
N PHE A 176 -1.56 -14.34 4.14
CA PHE A 176 -2.81 -14.02 3.43
C PHE A 176 -3.16 -15.04 2.35
N ALA A 177 -2.12 -15.69 1.84
CA ALA A 177 -2.12 -16.45 0.61
C ALA A 177 -1.07 -17.57 0.77
N PRO A 178 -1.25 -18.50 1.73
CA PRO A 178 -0.29 -19.57 1.96
C PRO A 178 -0.12 -20.42 0.70
N SER A 179 1.05 -21.03 0.57
CA SER A 179 1.26 -22.06 -0.45
C SER A 179 0.23 -23.18 -0.23
N THR A 180 -0.08 -23.95 -1.27
CA THR A 180 -1.00 -25.09 -1.18
C THR A 180 -0.60 -26.07 -0.07
N ARG A 181 0.69 -26.18 0.23
CA ARG A 181 1.25 -27.05 1.28
C ARG A 181 1.00 -26.52 2.70
N ASP A 182 0.91 -25.20 2.84
CA ASP A 182 0.79 -24.51 4.14
C ASP A 182 -0.65 -24.05 4.42
N HIS A 183 -1.60 -24.34 3.53
CA HIS A 183 -2.98 -23.91 3.71
C HIS A 183 -3.64 -24.68 4.87
N PRO A 184 -4.17 -24.00 5.90
CA PRO A 184 -4.69 -24.65 7.12
C PRO A 184 -6.00 -25.43 6.92
N SER A 185 -6.46 -25.62 5.67
CA SER A 185 -7.65 -26.38 5.35
C SER A 185 -7.52 -27.07 3.99
N LEU A 186 -7.54 -28.41 4.00
CA LEU A 186 -7.63 -29.28 2.82
C LEU A 186 -8.92 -29.07 2.00
N ARG A 187 -9.99 -28.55 2.60
CA ARG A 187 -11.33 -28.44 1.96
C ARG A 187 -11.50 -27.18 1.11
N VAL A 188 -10.54 -26.25 1.14
CA VAL A 188 -10.55 -25.03 0.32
C VAL A 188 -9.94 -25.28 -1.07
N LEU A 189 -9.43 -26.49 -1.33
CA LEU A 189 -8.77 -26.86 -2.59
C LEU A 189 -9.74 -27.02 -3.78
N GLU A 190 -11.03 -27.33 -3.53
CA GLU A 190 -12.01 -27.49 -4.60
C GLU A 190 -12.66 -26.13 -4.94
N GLY A 191 -12.19 -25.51 -6.03
CA GLY A 191 -12.83 -24.33 -6.64
C GLY A 191 -12.33 -22.96 -6.16
N ALA A 192 -11.30 -22.90 -5.31
CA ALA A 192 -10.65 -21.63 -4.98
C ALA A 192 -9.72 -21.17 -6.12
N TYR A 193 -10.27 -20.40 -7.07
CA TYR A 193 -9.43 -19.67 -8.02
C TYR A 193 -8.71 -18.55 -7.27
N PHE A 194 -7.43 -18.75 -6.99
CA PHE A 194 -6.61 -17.72 -6.37
C PHE A 194 -6.38 -16.60 -7.37
N ILE A 195 -7.12 -15.51 -7.23
CA ILE A 195 -6.85 -14.27 -7.99
C ILE A 195 -5.38 -13.89 -7.68
N PRO A 196 -4.52 -13.72 -8.70
CA PRO A 196 -3.17 -13.26 -8.47
C PRO A 196 -3.24 -11.89 -7.78
N PRO A 197 -2.45 -11.67 -6.72
CA PRO A 197 -2.45 -10.38 -6.05
C PRO A 197 -2.05 -9.28 -7.03
N PHE A 198 -2.69 -8.12 -6.91
CA PHE A 198 -2.23 -6.92 -7.60
C PHE A 198 -0.93 -6.46 -6.93
N THR A 199 0.19 -6.69 -7.60
CA THR A 199 1.53 -6.43 -7.05
C THR A 199 2.02 -5.00 -7.31
N GLU A 200 1.47 -4.34 -8.34
CA GLU A 200 1.89 -3.00 -8.74
C GLU A 200 0.68 -2.07 -8.93
N LEU A 201 0.82 -0.86 -8.41
CA LEU A 201 -0.04 0.28 -8.75
C LEU A 201 0.66 1.10 -9.85
N PRO A 202 -0.07 1.92 -10.62
CA PRO A 202 0.54 2.75 -11.66
C PRO A 202 1.73 3.59 -11.17
N PHE A 203 2.85 3.50 -11.88
CA PHE A 203 4.04 4.33 -11.72
C PHE A 203 4.01 5.50 -12.70
N ASP A 204 4.76 6.56 -12.39
CA ASP A 204 5.03 7.67 -13.33
C ASP A 204 3.78 8.42 -13.83
N ILE A 205 2.67 8.35 -13.08
CA ILE A 205 1.37 8.91 -13.52
C ILE A 205 1.38 10.44 -13.67
N PHE A 206 2.34 11.13 -13.05
CA PHE A 206 2.47 12.58 -13.08
C PHE A 206 3.63 13.06 -13.96
N THR A 207 4.38 12.15 -14.59
CA THR A 207 5.58 12.49 -15.36
C THR A 207 5.26 13.38 -16.57
N ASN A 208 4.10 13.19 -17.20
CA ASN A 208 3.67 14.02 -18.33
C ASN A 208 3.48 15.50 -17.92
N GLU A 209 2.79 15.75 -16.81
CA GLU A 209 2.60 17.11 -16.28
C GLU A 209 3.94 17.78 -15.97
N ALA A 210 4.86 17.04 -15.34
CA ALA A 210 6.19 17.55 -15.05
C ALA A 210 7.01 17.83 -16.32
N LEU A 211 6.87 17.00 -17.36
CA LEU A 211 7.56 17.18 -18.63
C LEU A 211 7.01 18.37 -19.42
N GLU A 212 5.70 18.59 -19.39
CA GLU A 212 5.05 19.75 -19.99
C GLU A 212 5.57 21.05 -19.37
N LYS A 213 5.61 21.13 -18.03
CA LYS A 213 6.19 22.27 -17.30
C LYS A 213 7.67 22.51 -17.59
N LEU A 214 8.43 21.44 -17.85
CA LEU A 214 9.84 21.56 -18.28
C LEU A 214 9.97 22.19 -19.66
N THR A 215 8.95 22.05 -20.52
CA THR A 215 8.91 22.64 -21.86
C THR A 215 8.24 24.02 -21.91
N GLU A 216 7.48 24.39 -20.88
CA GLU A 216 6.87 25.72 -20.75
C GLU A 216 7.94 26.82 -20.73
N GLY A 217 7.77 27.82 -21.60
CA GLY A 217 8.65 28.99 -21.69
C GLY A 217 9.93 28.80 -22.51
N GLY A 218 10.03 27.75 -23.35
CA GLY A 218 11.14 27.58 -24.30
C GLY A 218 12.50 27.29 -23.65
N LYS A 219 12.52 26.90 -22.38
CA LYS A 219 13.76 26.57 -21.66
C LYS A 219 14.40 25.30 -22.23
N PRO A 220 15.73 25.25 -22.39
CA PRO A 220 16.40 24.05 -22.87
C PRO A 220 16.21 22.90 -21.89
N ARG A 221 15.98 21.70 -22.43
CA ARG A 221 16.04 20.44 -21.67
C ARG A 221 17.48 20.27 -21.18
N SER A 222 17.72 20.61 -19.91
CA SER A 222 19.01 20.43 -19.26
C SER A 222 18.88 19.41 -18.13
N ILE A 223 19.97 18.69 -17.85
CA ILE A 223 20.07 17.82 -16.69
C ILE A 223 19.70 18.60 -15.43
N ARG A 224 20.17 19.85 -15.30
CA ARG A 224 19.87 20.71 -14.16
C ARG A 224 18.37 20.90 -13.92
N ASN A 225 17.60 21.14 -14.99
CA ASN A 225 16.17 21.33 -14.90
C ASN A 225 15.44 20.01 -14.60
N ALA A 226 15.89 18.90 -15.16
CA ALA A 226 15.32 17.57 -14.89
C ALA A 226 15.57 17.06 -13.46
N CYS A 227 16.59 17.58 -12.77
CA CYS A 227 16.98 17.18 -11.41
C CYS A 227 16.32 18.01 -10.29
N ASN A 228 15.28 18.78 -10.61
CA ASN A 228 14.52 19.52 -9.61
C ASN A 228 13.53 18.57 -8.89
N MET A 229 13.08 18.97 -7.69
CA MET A 229 12.22 18.11 -6.87
C MET A 229 10.83 17.88 -7.49
N GLU A 230 10.30 18.85 -8.23
CA GLU A 230 9.00 18.71 -8.90
C GLU A 230 9.04 17.56 -9.94
N VAL A 231 10.09 17.53 -10.77
CA VAL A 231 10.29 16.47 -11.77
C VAL A 231 10.65 15.15 -11.10
N MET A 232 11.59 15.15 -10.15
CA MET A 232 12.00 13.93 -9.46
C MET A 232 10.85 13.27 -8.71
N SER A 233 9.96 14.05 -8.09
CA SER A 233 8.81 13.53 -7.35
C SER A 233 7.67 13.06 -8.25
N SER A 234 7.60 13.53 -9.50
CA SER A 234 6.62 13.04 -10.49
C SER A 234 6.90 11.62 -11.00
N MET A 235 8.17 11.19 -10.90
CA MET A 235 8.62 9.85 -11.27
C MET A 235 8.55 8.90 -10.08
N GLY A 236 8.16 7.66 -10.33
CA GLY A 236 8.05 6.62 -9.34
C GLY A 236 6.64 6.48 -8.79
N ARG A 237 6.56 6.20 -7.49
CA ARG A 237 5.28 6.11 -6.79
C ARG A 237 4.59 7.49 -6.71
N PRO A 238 3.26 7.55 -6.95
CA PRO A 238 2.44 8.77 -6.77
C PRO A 238 2.59 9.46 -5.40
N LEU A 239 3.01 8.69 -4.38
CA LEU A 239 3.30 9.18 -3.04
C LEU A 239 4.27 10.38 -3.02
N TRP A 240 5.31 10.34 -3.85
CA TRP A 240 6.35 11.38 -3.83
C TRP A 240 5.82 12.72 -4.32
N PHE A 241 5.10 12.70 -5.45
CA PHE A 241 4.49 13.89 -6.03
C PHE A 241 3.47 14.51 -5.08
N ALA A 242 2.57 13.70 -4.53
CA ALA A 242 1.54 14.18 -3.61
C ALA A 242 2.14 14.83 -2.35
N HIS A 243 3.19 14.24 -1.79
CA HIS A 243 3.88 14.81 -0.64
C HIS A 243 4.63 16.10 -1.00
N ASN A 244 5.25 16.16 -2.19
CA ASN A 244 5.89 17.39 -2.67
C ASN A 244 4.89 18.54 -2.80
N LYS A 245 3.69 18.27 -3.33
CA LYS A 245 2.61 19.27 -3.43
C LYS A 245 2.16 19.77 -2.06
N LEU A 246 2.02 18.87 -1.08
CA LEU A 246 1.71 19.25 0.31
C LEU A 246 2.78 20.18 0.89
N VAL A 247 4.07 19.88 0.68
CA VAL A 247 5.20 20.73 1.12
C VAL A 247 5.17 22.09 0.43
N GLU A 248 4.82 22.15 -0.86
CA GLU A 248 4.67 23.42 -1.61
C GLU A 248 3.51 24.27 -1.10
N GLU A 249 2.34 23.67 -0.84
CA GLU A 249 1.16 24.36 -0.32
C GLU A 249 1.43 24.97 1.08
N GLN A 250 2.13 24.23 1.94
CA GLN A 250 2.48 24.71 3.28
C GLN A 250 3.46 25.89 3.27
N ARG A 251 4.32 26.01 2.27
CA ARG A 251 5.21 27.18 2.14
C ARG A 251 4.47 28.48 1.91
N ILE A 252 3.22 28.41 1.43
CA ILE A 252 2.38 29.57 1.11
C ILE A 252 1.46 29.93 2.29
N LEU A 253 1.20 28.98 3.20
CA LEU A 253 0.31 29.15 4.35
C LEU A 253 1.07 29.59 5.62
N PRO A 254 0.40 30.25 6.59
CA PRO A 254 1.02 30.69 7.86
C PRO A 254 1.57 29.49 8.66
N PRO A 255 2.52 29.72 9.59
CA PRO A 255 3.28 28.65 10.26
C PRO A 255 2.36 27.72 11.06
N GLY A 256 2.17 26.50 10.54
CA GLY A 256 1.56 25.36 11.22
C GLY A 256 2.59 24.24 11.44
N ALA A 257 2.11 23.00 11.60
CA ALA A 257 2.99 21.82 11.66
C ALA A 257 3.81 21.70 10.37
N SER A 258 5.15 21.71 10.49
CA SER A 258 6.08 21.59 9.37
C SER A 258 6.01 20.18 8.80
N VAL A 259 5.64 20.03 7.52
CA VAL A 259 5.76 18.76 6.80
C VAL A 259 7.22 18.50 6.45
N ASP A 260 7.66 17.27 6.71
CA ASP A 260 8.99 16.79 6.34
C ASP A 260 9.25 16.97 4.84
N LYS A 261 10.49 17.30 4.46
CA LYS A 261 10.84 17.35 3.03
C LYS A 261 10.64 15.96 2.43
N VAL A 262 10.33 15.92 1.14
CA VAL A 262 10.07 14.66 0.40
C VAL A 262 11.23 13.66 0.57
N VAL A 263 12.47 14.14 0.55
CA VAL A 263 13.66 13.30 0.76
C VAL A 263 13.74 12.76 2.20
N ASP A 264 13.40 13.56 3.21
CA ASP A 264 13.43 13.13 4.62
C ASP A 264 12.36 12.05 4.87
N MET A 265 11.15 12.25 4.32
CA MET A 265 10.10 11.22 4.34
C MET A 265 10.57 9.94 3.61
N ALA A 266 11.22 10.08 2.47
CA ALA A 266 11.75 8.95 1.70
C ALA A 266 12.84 8.20 2.47
N VAL A 267 13.74 8.90 3.18
CA VAL A 267 14.73 8.28 4.09
C VAL A 267 14.02 7.51 5.19
N ALA A 268 13.02 8.10 5.85
CA ALA A 268 12.28 7.44 6.91
C ALA A 268 11.56 6.17 6.43
N LYS A 269 10.92 6.23 5.25
CA LYS A 269 10.26 5.09 4.60
C LYS A 269 11.23 4.00 4.15
N LEU A 270 12.39 4.38 3.63
CA LEU A 270 13.41 3.44 3.16
C LEU A 270 14.13 2.74 4.32
N THR A 271 14.32 3.42 5.44
CA THR A 271 15.11 2.94 6.58
C THR A 271 14.27 2.33 7.70
N SER A 272 12.94 2.36 7.57
CA SER A 272 12.02 2.00 8.65
C SER A 272 12.34 2.77 9.95
N ALA A 273 12.58 4.09 9.83
CA ALA A 273 13.00 4.95 10.94
C ALA A 273 12.14 4.75 12.20
N GLY A 274 12.78 4.49 13.34
CA GLY A 274 12.13 4.16 14.62
C GLY A 274 12.35 2.72 15.12
N SER A 275 12.98 1.85 14.33
CA SER A 275 13.33 0.48 14.76
C SER A 275 14.84 0.21 14.70
N PRO A 276 15.58 0.27 15.83
CA PRO A 276 17.01 -0.02 15.88
C PRO A 276 17.37 -1.43 15.40
N LEU A 277 16.42 -2.37 15.51
CA LEU A 277 16.56 -3.78 15.12
C LEU A 277 16.75 -3.97 13.60
N ARG A 278 16.51 -2.93 12.79
CA ARG A 278 16.51 -3.02 11.32
C ARG A 278 17.67 -2.27 10.65
N ALA A 279 18.67 -1.82 11.40
CA ALA A 279 19.78 -1.03 10.86
C ALA A 279 20.49 -1.70 9.66
N SER A 280 20.88 -2.97 9.78
CA SER A 280 21.53 -3.71 8.68
C SER A 280 20.63 -3.95 7.47
N GLN A 281 19.32 -4.03 7.68
CA GLN A 281 18.33 -4.13 6.60
C GLN A 281 18.16 -2.79 5.88
N ALA A 282 18.20 -1.68 6.61
CA ALA A 282 18.17 -0.33 6.05
C ALA A 282 19.41 -0.04 5.18
N GLU A 283 20.60 -0.47 5.64
CA GLU A 283 21.84 -0.39 4.86
C GLU A 283 21.74 -1.17 3.55
N LEU A 284 21.28 -2.42 3.63
CA LEU A 284 21.07 -3.28 2.46
C LEU A 284 20.03 -2.69 1.50
N ALA A 285 18.95 -2.11 2.03
CA ALA A 285 17.90 -1.46 1.24
C ALA A 285 18.41 -0.24 0.49
N ALA A 286 19.09 0.66 1.19
CA ALA A 286 19.68 1.85 0.60
C ALA A 286 20.66 1.46 -0.51
N LEU A 287 21.54 0.49 -0.26
CA LEU A 287 22.42 0.00 -1.30
C LEU A 287 21.66 -0.65 -2.46
N SER A 288 20.62 -1.43 -2.18
CA SER A 288 19.79 -2.08 -3.17
C SER A 288 19.09 -1.09 -4.11
N VAL A 289 18.67 0.09 -3.62
CA VAL A 289 18.13 1.17 -4.46
C VAL A 289 19.20 1.73 -5.38
N ARG A 290 20.43 1.88 -4.91
CA ARG A 290 21.53 2.50 -5.65
C ARG A 290 22.13 1.60 -6.73
N VAL A 291 22.30 0.31 -6.45
CA VAL A 291 23.00 -0.63 -7.36
C VAL A 291 22.15 -1.80 -7.85
N GLY A 292 20.87 -1.88 -7.46
CA GLY A 292 19.92 -2.89 -7.94
C GLY A 292 20.27 -4.32 -7.50
N ILE A 293 20.16 -4.61 -6.20
CA ILE A 293 20.49 -5.94 -5.66
C ILE A 293 19.39 -6.97 -5.97
N ALA A 294 19.82 -8.16 -6.38
CA ALA A 294 18.98 -9.35 -6.53
C ALA A 294 19.28 -10.37 -5.42
N PHE A 295 18.21 -10.91 -4.82
CA PHE A 295 18.30 -11.91 -3.75
C PHE A 295 18.37 -13.33 -4.32
N GLU A 296 18.95 -14.24 -3.54
CA GLU A 296 19.00 -15.67 -3.84
C GLU A 296 17.63 -16.32 -3.62
N SER A 297 16.97 -16.73 -4.70
CA SER A 297 15.61 -17.28 -4.64
C SER A 297 15.54 -18.70 -4.06
N MET A 298 16.65 -19.44 -3.98
CA MET A 298 16.62 -20.83 -3.49
C MET A 298 16.87 -20.95 -1.98
N SER A 299 17.36 -19.90 -1.32
CA SER A 299 17.65 -19.92 0.11
C SER A 299 16.45 -19.42 0.93
N PRO A 300 15.88 -20.22 1.85
CA PRO A 300 14.80 -19.77 2.73
C PRO A 300 15.17 -18.52 3.53
N ALA A 301 16.41 -18.44 4.01
CA ALA A 301 16.90 -17.26 4.74
C ALA A 301 16.97 -16.02 3.85
N ALA A 302 17.37 -16.17 2.59
CA ALA A 302 17.38 -15.06 1.63
C ALA A 302 15.98 -14.60 1.25
N ARG A 303 15.01 -15.54 1.10
CA ARG A 303 13.59 -15.22 0.87
C ARG A 303 13.00 -14.41 2.03
N GLU A 304 13.36 -14.75 3.26
CA GLU A 304 12.91 -14.02 4.44
C GLU A 304 13.47 -12.58 4.46
N VAL A 305 14.77 -12.42 4.17
CA VAL A 305 15.39 -11.08 4.03
C VAL A 305 14.74 -10.30 2.89
N GLU A 306 14.53 -10.91 1.73
CA GLU A 306 13.84 -10.29 0.60
C GLU A 306 12.42 -9.84 0.99
N SER A 307 11.69 -10.65 1.76
CA SER A 307 10.36 -10.30 2.27
C SER A 307 10.39 -9.09 3.19
N GLN A 308 11.37 -9.00 4.10
CA GLN A 308 11.57 -7.85 5.01
C GLN A 308 11.91 -6.56 4.26
N GLN A 309 12.61 -6.67 3.12
CA GLN A 309 12.91 -5.53 2.27
C GLN A 309 11.64 -4.98 1.61
N VAL A 310 10.72 -5.86 1.18
CA VAL A 310 9.39 -5.44 0.68
C VAL A 310 8.55 -4.86 1.82
N GLU A 311 8.57 -5.48 3.00
CA GLU A 311 7.73 -5.10 4.14
C GLU A 311 8.00 -3.67 4.62
N SER A 312 9.27 -3.28 4.65
CA SER A 312 9.68 -2.13 5.46
C SER A 312 10.72 -1.24 4.83
N HIS A 313 11.15 -1.53 3.59
CA HIS A 313 12.25 -0.81 2.96
C HIS A 313 11.97 -0.45 1.49
N MET A 314 10.70 -0.23 1.15
CA MET A 314 10.26 0.29 -0.16
C MET A 314 10.67 -0.55 -1.37
N ARG A 315 11.01 -1.83 -1.18
CA ARG A 315 11.23 -2.79 -2.28
C ARG A 315 9.89 -3.17 -2.91
N ILE A 316 9.89 -3.41 -4.22
CA ILE A 316 8.67 -3.72 -4.99
C ILE A 316 8.60 -5.20 -5.27
N VAL A 317 7.39 -5.75 -5.20
CA VAL A 317 7.07 -7.05 -5.77
C VAL A 317 6.64 -6.84 -7.22
N TYR A 318 7.36 -7.42 -8.16
CA TYR A 318 6.98 -7.42 -9.57
C TYR A 318 5.97 -8.52 -9.88
N ALA A 319 6.24 -9.72 -9.35
CA ALA A 319 5.38 -10.87 -9.56
C ALA A 319 5.44 -11.81 -8.37
N ILE A 320 4.32 -12.50 -8.15
CA ILE A 320 4.21 -13.60 -7.20
C ILE A 320 3.82 -14.83 -8.03
N PRO A 321 4.72 -15.83 -8.16
CA PRO A 321 4.40 -17.08 -8.82
C PRO A 321 3.16 -17.75 -8.20
N GLU A 322 2.44 -18.55 -9.00
CA GLU A 322 1.21 -19.22 -8.57
C GLU A 322 1.39 -20.07 -7.30
N HIS A 323 2.54 -20.73 -7.15
CA HIS A 323 2.87 -21.54 -5.99
C HIS A 323 3.17 -20.71 -4.72
N ARG A 324 3.37 -19.39 -4.84
CA ARG A 324 3.53 -18.41 -3.73
C ARG A 324 4.67 -18.68 -2.73
N GLU A 325 5.63 -19.52 -3.10
CA GLU A 325 6.76 -19.87 -2.22
C GLU A 325 7.85 -18.79 -2.15
N TYR A 326 7.92 -17.91 -3.15
CA TYR A 326 8.85 -16.79 -3.21
C TYR A 326 8.22 -15.63 -4.00
N MET A 327 8.86 -14.47 -3.97
CA MET A 327 8.46 -13.29 -4.75
C MET A 327 9.54 -12.98 -5.79
N ARG A 328 9.14 -12.39 -6.92
CA ARG A 328 10.08 -11.68 -7.79
C ARG A 328 10.02 -10.22 -7.40
N THR A 329 11.13 -9.69 -6.89
CA THR A 329 11.18 -8.34 -6.35
C THR A 329 12.35 -7.52 -6.90
N GLY A 330 12.28 -6.22 -6.74
CA GLY A 330 13.38 -5.32 -7.08
C GLY A 330 13.20 -3.92 -6.54
N SER A 331 14.23 -3.11 -6.77
CA SER A 331 14.19 -1.68 -6.50
C SER A 331 13.83 -0.96 -7.79
N SER A 332 12.73 -0.22 -7.82
CA SER A 332 12.39 0.60 -8.99
C SER A 332 13.26 1.84 -9.07
N SER A 333 13.41 2.37 -10.27
CA SER A 333 14.21 3.56 -10.56
C SER A 333 13.43 4.82 -10.17
N GLU A 334 13.41 5.12 -8.87
CA GLU A 334 12.71 6.28 -8.31
C GLU A 334 13.74 7.35 -7.89
N PRO A 335 13.78 8.53 -8.53
CA PRO A 335 14.80 9.55 -8.23
C PRO A 335 14.82 9.96 -6.77
N VAL A 336 13.64 10.12 -6.15
CA VAL A 336 13.49 10.48 -4.74
C VAL A 336 14.08 9.41 -3.82
N LEU A 337 13.84 8.12 -4.08
CA LEU A 337 14.44 7.04 -3.29
C LEU A 337 15.95 6.94 -3.55
N ALA A 338 16.42 7.19 -4.77
CA ALA A 338 17.84 7.18 -5.08
C ALA A 338 18.59 8.28 -4.31
N GLU A 339 18.04 9.49 -4.24
CA GLU A 339 18.58 10.59 -3.42
C GLU A 339 18.55 10.22 -1.93
N ALA A 340 17.41 9.73 -1.42
CA ALA A 340 17.25 9.31 -0.03
C ALA A 340 18.25 8.21 0.38
N ALA A 341 18.46 7.21 -0.48
CA ALA A 341 19.47 6.17 -0.26
C ALA A 341 20.89 6.75 -0.19
N GLY A 342 21.20 7.72 -1.05
CA GLY A 342 22.48 8.43 -1.04
C GLY A 342 22.69 9.22 0.26
N VAL A 343 21.67 9.95 0.72
CA VAL A 343 21.67 10.68 2.00
C VAL A 343 21.93 9.73 3.17
N HIS A 344 21.23 8.58 3.21
CA HIS A 344 21.41 7.61 4.28
C HIS A 344 22.82 7.00 4.30
N LEU A 345 23.33 6.57 3.14
CA LEU A 345 24.69 6.01 3.03
C LEU A 345 25.78 7.03 3.38
N ASN A 346 25.58 8.31 3.03
CA ASN A 346 26.45 9.40 3.48
C ASN A 346 26.43 9.59 4.99
N TYR A 347 25.25 9.55 5.59
CA TYR A 347 25.10 9.73 7.04
C TYR A 347 25.84 8.65 7.83
N ILE A 348 25.58 7.36 7.53
CA ILE A 348 26.18 6.24 8.28
C ILE A 348 27.71 6.13 8.09
N SER A 349 28.21 6.57 6.94
CA SER A 349 29.64 6.50 6.59
C SER A 349 30.48 7.67 7.10
N LYS A 350 29.86 8.62 7.83
CA LYS A 350 30.44 9.91 8.22
C LYS A 350 30.89 10.73 7.00
N HIS A 351 29.99 10.90 6.05
CA HIS A 351 30.17 11.64 4.79
C HIS A 351 31.18 11.01 3.81
N ARG A 352 31.42 9.70 3.93
CA ARG A 352 32.23 8.93 2.98
C ARG A 352 31.40 8.12 1.99
N GLY A 353 30.09 8.34 1.94
CA GLY A 353 29.15 7.76 1.00
C GLY A 353 29.25 6.27 0.72
N ILE A 354 28.83 5.93 -0.50
CA ILE A 354 28.66 4.56 -0.97
C ILE A 354 30.01 3.83 -1.17
N TYR A 355 31.12 4.54 -1.40
CA TYR A 355 32.41 3.90 -1.70
C TYR A 355 33.01 3.15 -0.50
N ILE A 356 32.69 3.57 0.73
CA ILE A 356 33.09 2.85 1.96
C ILE A 356 32.08 1.78 2.33
N GLU A 357 30.79 2.11 2.34
CA GLU A 357 29.78 1.22 2.92
C GLU A 357 29.41 0.07 1.97
N ALA A 358 29.40 0.31 0.66
CA ALA A 358 28.94 -0.72 -0.27
C ALA A 358 29.82 -1.98 -0.26
N PRO A 359 31.17 -1.93 -0.31
CA PRO A 359 31.98 -3.14 -0.21
C PRO A 359 31.71 -3.95 1.06
N ARG A 360 31.56 -3.27 2.20
CA ARG A 360 31.25 -3.89 3.50
C ARG A 360 29.88 -4.59 3.45
N ILE A 361 28.83 -3.85 3.12
CA ILE A 361 27.45 -4.36 3.05
C ILE A 361 27.35 -5.52 2.06
N LEU A 362 27.95 -5.41 0.87
CA LEU A 362 27.94 -6.48 -0.13
C LEU A 362 28.69 -7.71 0.35
N SER A 363 29.86 -7.56 0.97
CA SER A 363 30.66 -8.67 1.48
C SER A 363 29.88 -9.44 2.55
N GLU A 364 29.33 -8.75 3.55
CA GLU A 364 28.56 -9.36 4.64
C GLU A 364 27.35 -10.14 4.10
N ASN A 365 26.58 -9.55 3.18
CA ASN A 365 25.37 -10.20 2.64
C ASN A 365 25.70 -11.30 1.61
N CYS A 366 26.84 -11.22 0.92
CA CYS A 366 27.36 -12.31 0.10
C CYS A 366 27.77 -13.52 0.95
N GLN A 367 28.45 -13.29 2.07
CA GLN A 367 28.88 -14.34 3.00
C GLN A 367 27.69 -15.05 3.65
N LYS A 368 26.64 -14.30 4.00
CA LYS A 368 25.37 -14.85 4.51
C LYS A 368 24.55 -15.61 3.44
N GLY A 369 24.96 -15.56 2.18
CA GLY A 369 24.26 -16.24 1.08
C GLY A 369 22.93 -15.61 0.70
N PHE A 370 22.71 -14.32 1.02
CA PHE A 370 21.47 -13.63 0.70
C PHE A 370 21.41 -13.14 -0.74
N LEU A 371 22.57 -12.84 -1.34
CA LEU A 371 22.66 -12.24 -2.67
C LEU A 371 22.85 -13.31 -3.75
N ALA A 372 22.18 -13.13 -4.90
CA ALA A 372 22.30 -14.03 -6.04
C ALA A 372 23.75 -14.11 -6.55
N ARG A 373 24.26 -15.33 -6.76
CA ARG A 373 25.67 -15.56 -7.15
C ARG A 373 25.96 -15.21 -8.61
N GLY A 374 25.02 -15.47 -9.51
CA GLY A 374 25.22 -15.36 -10.95
C GLY A 374 25.29 -13.95 -11.53
N LYS A 375 25.16 -12.89 -10.70
CA LYS A 375 25.17 -11.48 -11.14
C LYS A 375 26.15 -10.57 -10.40
N ARG A 376 27.18 -11.17 -9.78
CA ARG A 376 28.13 -10.44 -8.93
C ARG A 376 29.05 -9.52 -9.73
N GLY A 377 29.44 -9.90 -10.94
CA GLY A 377 30.25 -9.05 -11.82
C GLY A 377 29.51 -7.77 -12.21
N GLU A 378 28.24 -7.90 -12.63
CA GLU A 378 27.37 -6.78 -12.99
C GLU A 378 27.03 -5.91 -11.79
N LEU A 379 26.92 -6.51 -10.59
CA LEU A 379 26.77 -5.76 -9.35
C LEU A 379 27.99 -4.88 -9.05
N CYS A 380 29.21 -5.42 -9.21
CA CYS A 380 30.44 -4.63 -9.07
C CYS A 380 30.52 -3.52 -10.12
N GLY A 381 30.17 -3.80 -11.37
CA GLY A 381 30.12 -2.78 -12.43
C GLY A 381 29.15 -1.64 -12.11
N ARG A 382 27.92 -1.96 -11.66
CA ARG A 382 26.94 -0.96 -11.22
C ARG A 382 27.42 -0.16 -10.01
N LEU A 383 28.11 -0.80 -9.07
CA LEU A 383 28.70 -0.12 -7.93
C LEU A 383 29.78 0.89 -8.37
N LEU A 384 30.72 0.48 -9.22
CA LEU A 384 31.77 1.37 -9.74
C LEU A 384 31.19 2.58 -10.46
N LEU A 385 30.18 2.37 -11.32
CA LEU A 385 29.49 3.45 -12.00
C LEU A 385 28.75 4.39 -11.04
N THR A 386 28.12 3.84 -9.99
CA THR A 386 27.42 4.64 -8.98
C THR A 386 28.39 5.44 -8.13
N VAL A 387 29.53 4.85 -7.74
CA VAL A 387 30.62 5.53 -7.02
C VAL A 387 31.19 6.66 -7.89
N ALA A 388 31.51 6.38 -9.16
CA ALA A 388 32.01 7.39 -10.08
C ALA A 388 31.01 8.54 -10.27
N HIS A 389 29.72 8.20 -10.39
CA HIS A 389 28.65 9.20 -10.45
C HIS A 389 28.60 10.06 -9.19
N ASP A 390 28.66 9.46 -7.99
CA ASP A 390 28.60 10.22 -6.73
C ASP A 390 29.85 11.09 -6.53
N ILE A 391 31.02 10.60 -6.90
CA ILE A 391 32.25 11.41 -6.89
C ILE A 391 32.12 12.57 -7.89
N ALA A 392 31.59 12.34 -9.09
CA ALA A 392 31.43 13.38 -10.10
C ALA A 392 30.28 14.36 -9.80
N ASN A 393 29.32 13.96 -8.96
CA ASN A 393 28.17 14.77 -8.61
C ASN A 393 28.56 15.81 -7.55
N PRO A 394 28.44 17.11 -7.85
CA PRO A 394 28.72 18.17 -6.91
C PRO A 394 27.93 18.02 -5.62
N ARG A 395 26.75 17.39 -5.56
CA ARG A 395 26.00 17.20 -4.29
C ARG A 395 26.74 16.38 -3.23
N PHE A 396 27.62 15.47 -3.61
CA PHE A 396 28.43 14.66 -2.68
C PHE A 396 29.77 15.30 -2.35
N ILE A 397 30.29 16.16 -3.23
CA ILE A 397 31.42 17.07 -2.96
C ILE A 397 30.96 18.32 -2.17
N ALA A 398 29.69 18.70 -2.30
CA ALA A 398 29.09 19.93 -1.80
C ALA A 398 28.55 19.82 -0.36
N GLN A 399 29.35 19.26 0.54
CA GLN A 399 29.57 19.98 1.79
C GLN A 399 30.30 21.33 1.52
N PHE A 400 30.76 21.55 0.27
CA PHE A 400 31.28 22.78 -0.33
C PHE A 400 30.55 23.29 -1.62
N LEU A 401 29.25 23.58 -1.58
CA LEU A 401 28.50 24.42 -2.58
C LEU A 401 27.88 23.73 -3.85
N PHE A 402 26.54 23.76 -3.90
CA PHE A 402 25.57 23.70 -5.02
C PHE A 402 25.51 22.54 -6.07
N SER A 403 24.47 21.69 -5.91
CA SER A 403 23.51 21.02 -6.84
C SER A 403 23.92 20.61 -8.28
N THR A 404 23.86 19.32 -8.70
CA THR A 404 22.70 18.58 -9.30
C THR A 404 23.11 17.16 -9.77
N SER A 405 22.21 16.15 -9.87
CA SER A 405 22.27 15.01 -10.86
C SER A 405 21.06 14.03 -10.88
N PHE A 406 20.72 13.53 -12.08
CA PHE A 406 19.82 12.41 -12.44
C PHE A 406 20.14 11.95 -13.88
N VAL A 407 20.72 10.76 -14.08
CA VAL A 407 21.17 10.29 -15.43
C VAL A 407 20.65 8.89 -15.82
N HIS A 408 19.91 8.15 -14.99
CA HIS A 408 19.60 6.74 -15.35
C HIS A 408 18.24 6.45 -16.03
N TYR A 409 17.38 7.44 -16.28
CA TYR A 409 16.02 7.19 -16.81
C TYR A 409 15.89 7.28 -18.34
N LEU A 410 16.78 7.98 -19.06
CA LEU A 410 16.55 8.31 -20.48
C LEU A 410 17.01 7.28 -21.52
N GLN A 411 17.50 6.10 -21.11
CA GLN A 411 17.97 5.07 -22.07
C GLN A 411 16.93 3.99 -22.44
N LYS A 412 15.66 4.10 -22.02
CA LYS A 412 14.64 3.08 -22.33
C LYS A 412 13.44 3.49 -23.20
N THR A 413 13.39 4.71 -23.72
CA THR A 413 12.26 5.17 -24.57
C THR A 413 12.63 5.57 -26.00
N THR A 414 13.78 5.14 -26.51
CA THR A 414 14.12 5.27 -27.95
C THR A 414 14.52 3.93 -28.56
N MET A 415 13.56 3.01 -28.65
CA MET A 415 13.52 2.05 -29.74
C MET A 415 12.15 2.16 -30.41
N LYS A 416 12.10 2.87 -31.54
CA LYS A 416 11.05 2.69 -32.53
C LYS A 416 11.18 1.27 -33.09
N PRO A 417 10.07 0.55 -33.30
CA PRO A 417 10.13 -0.69 -34.06
C PRO A 417 10.40 -0.36 -35.53
N SER A 418 11.42 -1.00 -36.10
CA SER A 418 11.55 -1.27 -37.52
C SER A 418 11.21 -2.72 -37.76
#